data_AF-A0A2G6PSR3-F1
#
_entry.id   AF-A0A2G6PSR3-F1
#
_cell.length_a   1.000
_cell.length_b   1.000
_cell.length_c   1.000
_cell.angle_alpha   90.00
_cell.angle_beta   90.00
_cell.angle_gamma   90.00
#
_symmetry.space_group_name_H-M   'P 1'
#
loop_
_entity.id
_entity.type
_entity.pdbx_description
1 polymer ?
#
loop_
_entity_poly.entity_id
_entity_poly.type
_entity_poly.pdbx_seq_one_letter_code
_entity_poly.pdbx_strand_id
1 'polypeptide(L)'
;MIKSISPDKLPVFREKVLADYEIECQKSLAESQSLAKLGPVLGLMGTLIPMGPALVGLASGDIASMASNMQVAFSTTVIGLLIGAVGFVIMQVRRRWCAEDYNTLEYVIDLINLERQKEAKTTK
;
A
#
# COMPACT_ATOMS: atom_id res chain seq x y z
N MET A 1 -34.01 5.85 -7.69
CA MET A 1 -34.37 4.74 -6.77
C MET A 1 -33.86 5.00 -5.34
N ILE A 2 -33.94 6.25 -4.85
CA ILE A 2 -33.41 6.69 -3.54
C ILE A 2 -34.59 7.30 -2.75
N LYS A 3 -35.61 6.49 -2.43
CA LYS A 3 -36.73 6.98 -1.62
C LYS A 3 -37.37 5.82 -0.86
N SER A 4 -36.72 5.41 0.23
CA SER A 4 -37.29 4.71 1.39
C SER A 4 -36.16 4.05 2.19
N ILE A 5 -35.37 4.84 2.91
CA ILE A 5 -34.49 4.32 3.96
C ILE A 5 -35.18 4.67 5.28
N SER A 6 -35.86 3.69 5.88
CA SER A 6 -36.45 3.81 7.22
C SER A 6 -35.38 4.19 8.26
N PRO A 7 -35.72 5.05 9.23
CA PRO A 7 -34.78 5.58 10.23
C PRO A 7 -34.02 4.50 11.02
N ASP A 8 -34.56 3.28 11.14
CA ASP A 8 -33.97 2.18 11.90
C ASP A 8 -32.84 1.43 11.17
N LYS A 9 -32.72 1.56 9.84
CA LYS A 9 -31.67 0.88 9.03
C LYS A 9 -30.46 1.75 8.68
N LEU A 10 -30.51 3.03 9.03
CA LEU A 10 -29.40 3.97 8.77
C LEU A 10 -28.06 3.61 9.43
N PRO A 11 -27.99 3.15 10.70
CA PRO A 11 -26.70 2.83 11.30
C PRO A 11 -26.04 1.63 10.60
N VAL A 12 -26.83 0.62 10.25
CA VAL A 12 -26.35 -0.59 9.55
C VAL A 12 -25.87 -0.26 8.13
N PHE A 13 -26.57 0.63 7.42
CA PHE A 13 -26.15 1.04 6.08
C PHE A 13 -24.84 1.85 6.11
N ARG A 14 -24.61 2.68 7.15
CA ARG A 14 -23.37 3.45 7.32
C ARG A 14 -22.18 2.57 7.60
N GLU A 15 -22.32 1.65 8.55
CA GLU A 15 -21.26 0.70 8.92
C GLU A 15 -20.85 -0.13 7.69
N LYS A 16 -21.82 -0.52 6.87
CA LYS A 16 -21.53 -1.18 5.59
C LYS A 16 -20.75 -0.31 4.62
N VAL A 17 -21.15 0.95 4.40
CA VAL A 17 -20.46 1.86 3.45
C VAL A 17 -19.05 2.18 3.92
N LEU A 18 -18.84 2.38 5.21
CA LEU A 18 -17.50 2.56 5.80
C LEU A 18 -16.64 1.32 5.64
N ALA A 19 -17.19 0.13 5.91
CA ALA A 19 -16.49 -1.14 5.74
C ALA A 19 -16.11 -1.38 4.26
N ASP A 20 -17.01 -1.10 3.31
CA ASP A 20 -16.73 -1.23 1.88
C ASP A 20 -15.57 -0.28 1.46
N TYR A 21 -15.53 0.95 1.97
CA TYR A 21 -14.45 1.91 1.72
C TYR A 21 -13.11 1.48 2.35
N GLU A 22 -13.15 0.96 3.58
CA GLU A 22 -11.96 0.44 4.26
C GLU A 22 -11.36 -0.74 3.48
N ILE A 23 -12.20 -1.65 2.97
CA ILE A 23 -11.77 -2.78 2.14
C ILE A 23 -11.08 -2.30 0.85
N GLU A 24 -11.65 -1.31 0.15
CA GLU A 24 -11.04 -0.76 -1.06
C GLU A 24 -9.68 -0.11 -0.79
N CYS A 25 -9.60 0.69 0.28
CA CYS A 25 -8.35 1.29 0.69
C CYS A 25 -7.30 0.22 1.05
N GLN A 26 -7.69 -0.79 1.83
CA GLN A 26 -6.82 -1.88 2.25
C GLN A 26 -6.31 -2.70 1.08
N LYS A 27 -7.15 -2.95 0.06
CA LYS A 27 -6.76 -3.60 -1.19
C LYS A 27 -5.68 -2.81 -1.93
N SER A 28 -5.85 -1.50 -2.06
CA SER A 28 -4.87 -0.67 -2.76
C SER A 28 -3.54 -0.55 -1.99
N LEU A 29 -3.61 -0.58 -0.66
CA LEU A 29 -2.45 -0.67 0.22
C LEU A 29 -1.71 -2.00 0.08
N ALA A 30 -2.44 -3.11 -0.07
CA ALA A 30 -1.88 -4.46 -0.17
C ALA A 30 -1.04 -4.63 -1.44
N GLU A 31 -1.46 -4.03 -2.55
CA GLU A 31 -0.68 -4.03 -3.81
C GLU A 31 0.66 -3.30 -3.63
N SER A 32 0.63 -2.09 -3.05
CA SER A 32 1.84 -1.29 -2.78
C SER A 32 2.76 -1.98 -1.77
N GLN A 33 2.19 -2.62 -0.75
CA GLN A 33 2.92 -3.37 0.27
C GLN A 33 3.61 -4.61 -0.31
N SER A 34 2.95 -5.31 -1.23
CA SER A 34 3.54 -6.46 -1.91
C SER A 34 4.74 -6.04 -2.73
N LEU A 35 4.65 -4.93 -3.46
CA LEU A 35 5.78 -4.37 -4.21
C LEU A 35 6.95 -3.96 -3.31
N ALA A 36 6.65 -3.33 -2.17
CA ALA A 36 7.66 -2.93 -1.17
C ALA A 36 8.43 -4.12 -0.59
N LYS A 37 7.76 -5.26 -0.40
CA LYS A 37 8.36 -6.50 0.14
C LYS A 37 9.07 -7.33 -0.91
N LEU A 38 8.53 -7.39 -2.13
CA LEU A 38 9.08 -8.20 -3.21
C LEU A 38 10.30 -7.55 -3.87
N GLY A 39 10.38 -6.21 -3.93
CA GLY A 39 11.53 -5.49 -4.50
C GLY A 39 12.88 -5.93 -3.92
N PRO A 40 13.07 -5.89 -2.58
CA PRO A 40 14.32 -6.31 -1.95
C PRO A 40 14.63 -7.80 -2.14
N VAL A 41 13.59 -8.66 -2.12
CA VAL A 41 13.73 -10.10 -2.34
C VAL A 41 14.21 -10.40 -3.77
N LEU A 42 13.68 -9.69 -4.77
CA LEU A 42 14.13 -9.80 -6.15
C LEU A 42 15.56 -9.30 -6.33
N GLY A 43 15.97 -8.21 -5.66
CA GLY A 43 17.35 -7.73 -5.66
C GLY A 43 18.33 -8.74 -5.05
N LEU A 44 17.91 -9.44 -3.98
CA LEU A 44 18.66 -10.54 -3.37
C LEU A 44 18.83 -11.73 -4.31
N MET A 45 17.82 -12.07 -5.11
CA MET A 45 17.97 -13.12 -6.14
C MET A 45 18.91 -12.67 -7.27
N GLY A 46 18.88 -11.37 -7.59
CA GLY A 46 19.76 -10.75 -8.58
C GLY A 46 21.25 -10.80 -8.25
N THR A 47 21.64 -11.04 -6.99
CA THR A 47 23.05 -11.27 -6.62
C THR A 47 23.46 -12.72 -6.69
N LEU A 48 22.52 -13.65 -6.44
CA LEU A 48 22.80 -15.07 -6.39
C LEU A 48 23.06 -15.67 -7.78
N ILE A 49 22.45 -15.12 -8.83
CA ILE A 49 22.65 -15.55 -10.23
C ILE A 49 24.09 -15.31 -10.73
N PRO A 50 24.66 -14.10 -10.66
CA PRO A 50 26.03 -13.82 -11.12
C PRO A 50 27.13 -14.36 -10.19
N MET A 51 26.78 -14.84 -8.99
CA MET A 51 27.77 -15.38 -8.05
C MET A 51 28.42 -16.67 -8.56
N GLY A 52 27.70 -17.51 -9.32
CA GLY A 52 28.27 -18.71 -9.94
C GLY A 52 29.45 -18.42 -10.87
N PRO A 53 29.27 -17.56 -11.90
CA PRO A 53 30.36 -17.11 -12.77
C PRO A 53 31.50 -16.41 -12.03
N ALA A 54 31.20 -15.61 -11.00
CA ALA A 54 32.21 -14.93 -10.20
C ALA A 54 33.13 -15.90 -9.43
N LEU A 55 32.56 -16.98 -8.86
CA LEU A 55 33.34 -18.03 -8.17
C LEU A 55 34.21 -18.85 -9.14
N VAL A 56 33.74 -19.09 -10.36
CA VAL A 56 34.52 -19.77 -11.41
C VAL A 56 35.67 -18.89 -11.93
N GLY A 57 35.44 -17.58 -12.07
CA GLY A 57 36.48 -16.61 -12.43
C GLY A 57 37.56 -16.50 -11.36
N LEU A 58 37.16 -16.54 -10.08
CA LEU A 58 38.09 -16.59 -8.94
C LEU A 58 38.95 -17.86 -8.96
N ALA A 59 38.35 -19.04 -9.19
CA ALA A 59 39.10 -20.30 -9.30
C ALA A 59 40.11 -20.31 -10.46
N SER A 60 39.86 -19.49 -11.49
CA SER A 60 40.71 -19.36 -12.69
C SER A 60 41.75 -18.23 -12.58
N GLY A 61 41.73 -17.44 -11.51
CA GLY A 61 42.63 -16.30 -11.30
C GLY A 61 42.30 -15.05 -12.13
N ASP A 62 41.15 -15.00 -12.81
CA ASP A 62 40.72 -13.85 -13.63
C ASP A 62 39.91 -12.85 -12.78
N ILE A 63 40.63 -11.89 -12.20
CA ILE A 63 40.08 -10.84 -11.34
C ILE A 63 39.24 -9.84 -12.16
N ALA A 64 39.53 -9.65 -13.45
CA ALA A 64 38.78 -8.72 -14.31
C ALA A 64 37.37 -9.24 -14.60
N SER A 65 37.27 -10.52 -14.97
CA SER A 65 35.96 -11.18 -15.15
C SER A 65 35.20 -11.32 -13.83
N MET A 66 35.89 -11.49 -12.70
CA MET A 66 35.25 -11.47 -11.38
C MET A 66 34.62 -10.11 -11.07
N ALA A 67 35.37 -9.02 -11.23
CA ALA A 67 34.90 -7.66 -10.90
C ALA A 67 33.68 -7.25 -11.74
N SER A 68 33.67 -7.57 -13.04
CA SER A 68 32.56 -7.27 -13.95
C SER A 68 31.26 -7.98 -13.52
N ASN A 69 31.33 -9.26 -13.19
CA ASN A 69 30.15 -10.03 -12.76
C ASN A 69 29.65 -9.58 -11.37
N MET A 70 30.55 -9.17 -10.48
CA MET A 70 30.20 -8.62 -9.17
C MET A 70 29.48 -7.26 -9.27
N GLN A 71 29.88 -6.40 -10.21
CA GLN A 71 29.24 -5.10 -10.43
C GLN A 71 27.76 -5.27 -10.83
N VAL A 72 27.47 -6.24 -11.70
CA VAL A 72 26.10 -6.59 -12.08
C VAL A 72 25.31 -7.07 -10.85
N ALA A 73 25.92 -7.92 -10.00
CA ALA A 73 25.30 -8.39 -8.76
C ALA A 73 24.93 -7.25 -7.79
N PHE A 74 25.84 -6.30 -7.56
CA PHE A 74 25.58 -5.17 -6.67
C PHE A 74 24.51 -4.23 -7.23
N SER A 75 24.56 -3.97 -8.54
CA SER A 75 23.62 -3.06 -9.20
C SER A 75 22.19 -3.57 -9.09
N THR A 76 21.96 -4.88 -9.24
CA THR A 76 20.61 -5.48 -9.12
C THR A 76 20.06 -5.39 -7.70
N THR A 77 20.91 -5.48 -6.66
CA THR A 77 20.51 -5.25 -5.27
C THR A 77 20.08 -3.82 -5.01
N VAL A 78 20.86 -2.86 -5.52
CA VAL A 78 20.54 -1.43 -5.37
C VAL A 78 19.18 -1.14 -6.02
N ILE A 79 18.93 -1.68 -7.22
CA ILE A 79 17.65 -1.53 -7.91
C ILE A 79 16.50 -2.19 -7.11
N GLY A 80 16.69 -3.41 -6.62
CA GLY A 80 15.67 -4.11 -5.82
C GLY A 80 15.31 -3.39 -4.52
N LEU A 81 16.31 -2.88 -3.80
CA LEU A 81 16.10 -2.04 -2.61
C LEU A 81 15.41 -0.73 -2.95
N LEU A 82 15.75 -0.09 -4.07
CA LEU A 82 15.15 1.17 -4.49
C LEU A 82 13.66 0.99 -4.83
N ILE A 83 13.30 -0.09 -5.53
CA ILE A 83 11.90 -0.45 -5.79
C ILE A 83 11.16 -0.70 -4.47
N GLY A 84 11.78 -1.43 -3.54
CA GLY A 84 11.24 -1.67 -2.21
C GLY A 84 10.98 -0.40 -1.41
N ALA A 85 11.95 0.51 -1.42
CA ALA A 85 11.89 1.80 -0.73
C ALA A 85 10.79 2.71 -1.31
N VAL A 86 10.70 2.80 -2.64
CA VAL A 86 9.63 3.57 -3.31
C VAL A 86 8.26 2.99 -3.00
N GLY A 87 8.10 1.66 -3.05
CA GLY A 87 6.87 0.98 -2.66
C GLY A 87 6.47 1.27 -1.21
N PHE A 88 7.45 1.30 -0.29
CA PHE A 88 7.23 1.64 1.11
C PHE A 88 6.78 3.10 1.28
N VAL A 89 7.40 4.05 0.59
CA VAL A 89 7.01 5.47 0.64
C VAL A 89 5.59 5.67 0.10
N ILE A 90 5.24 5.04 -1.03
CA ILE A 90 3.87 5.10 -1.58
C ILE A 90 2.86 4.52 -0.57
N MET A 91 3.18 3.38 0.04
CA MET A 91 2.33 2.76 1.06
C MET A 91 2.11 3.71 2.25
N GLN A 92 3.13 4.44 2.69
CA GLN A 92 3.03 5.42 3.78
C GLN A 92 2.12 6.61 3.43
N VAL A 93 2.25 7.14 2.20
CA VAL A 93 1.39 8.25 1.74
C VAL A 93 -0.06 7.80 1.62
N ARG A 94 -0.32 6.64 1.00
CA ARG A 94 -1.69 6.11 0.86
C ARG A 94 -2.34 5.79 2.20
N ARG A 95 -1.56 5.29 3.17
CA ARG A 95 -2.01 5.11 4.55
C ARG A 95 -2.51 6.41 5.15
N ARG A 96 -1.76 7.49 4.93
CA ARG A 96 -2.09 8.80 5.48
C ARG A 96 -3.36 9.37 4.86
N TRP A 97 -3.51 9.31 3.54
CA TRP A 97 -4.74 9.76 2.87
C TRP A 97 -5.95 8.98 3.31
N CYS A 98 -5.84 7.65 3.40
CA CYS A 98 -6.95 6.81 3.83
C CYS A 98 -7.39 7.08 5.27
N ALA A 99 -6.46 7.42 6.17
CA ALA A 99 -6.80 7.82 7.53
C ALA A 99 -7.51 9.20 7.56
N GLU A 100 -7.11 10.15 6.72
CA GLU A 100 -7.81 11.44 6.59
C GLU A 100 -9.21 11.28 5.98
N ASP A 101 -9.34 10.45 4.95
CA ASP A 101 -10.61 10.19 4.28
C ASP A 101 -11.61 9.52 5.23
N TYR A 102 -11.16 8.55 6.04
CA TYR A 102 -11.99 7.90 7.06
C TYR A 102 -12.53 8.91 8.08
N ASN A 103 -11.66 9.74 8.65
CA ASN A 103 -12.06 10.78 9.61
C ASN A 103 -13.03 11.80 9.00
N THR A 104 -12.80 12.18 7.74
CA THR A 104 -13.68 13.13 7.03
C THR A 104 -15.07 12.53 6.83
N LEU A 105 -15.15 11.24 6.47
CA LEU A 105 -16.42 10.55 6.27
C LEU A 105 -17.21 10.43 7.57
N GLU A 106 -16.53 10.10 8.67
CA GLU A 106 -17.13 10.06 10.01
C GLU A 106 -17.69 11.44 10.42
N TYR A 107 -16.91 12.51 10.21
CA TYR A 107 -17.33 13.88 10.48
C TYR A 107 -18.58 14.29 9.68
N VAL A 108 -18.63 13.98 8.39
CA VAL A 108 -19.79 14.30 7.52
C VAL A 108 -21.04 13.53 7.96
N ILE A 109 -20.89 12.26 8.35
CA ILE A 109 -21.99 11.44 8.86
C ILE A 109 -22.58 12.04 10.13
N ASP A 110 -21.74 12.51 11.05
CA ASP A 110 -22.18 13.14 12.30
C ASP A 110 -22.85 14.49 12.06
N LEU A 111 -22.34 15.30 11.13
CA LEU A 111 -22.96 16.58 10.77
C LEU A 111 -24.39 16.41 10.26
N ILE A 112 -24.60 15.45 9.34
CA ILE A 112 -25.92 15.14 8.78
C ILE A 112 -26.89 14.65 9.87
N ASN A 113 -26.39 13.92 10.88
CA ASN A 113 -27.20 13.51 12.03
C ASN A 113 -27.67 14.70 12.85
N LEU A 114 -26.77 15.64 13.13
CA LEU A 114 -27.07 16.83 13.91
C LEU A 114 -28.12 17.72 13.21
N GLU A 115 -28.01 17.88 11.89
CA GLU A 115 -28.98 18.65 11.10
C GLU A 115 -30.38 18.01 11.11
N ARG A 116 -30.48 16.69 10.90
CA ARG A 116 -31.78 16.00 11.00
C ARG A 116 -32.38 16.07 12.40
N GLN A 117 -31.56 15.98 13.45
CA GLN A 117 -32.07 16.13 14.82
C GLN A 117 -32.59 17.55 15.08
N LYS A 118 -32.00 18.57 14.46
CA LYS A 118 -32.53 19.94 14.50
C LYS A 118 -33.89 20.03 13.77
N GLU A 119 -34.00 19.51 12.56
CA GLU A 119 -35.28 19.51 11.81
C GLU A 119 -36.42 18.77 12.53
N ALA A 120 -36.10 17.65 13.17
CA ALA A 120 -37.06 16.89 13.98
C ALA A 120 -37.49 17.63 15.26
N LYS A 121 -36.67 18.56 15.78
CA LYS A 121 -37.01 19.40 16.94
C LYS A 121 -37.77 20.66 16.56
N THR A 122 -37.58 21.21 15.35
CA THR A 122 -38.32 22.41 14.87
C THR A 122 -39.74 22.09 14.40
N THR A 123 -40.07 20.81 14.19
CA THR A 123 -41.41 20.35 13.76
C THR A 123 -42.31 19.95 14.95
N LYS A 124 -41.87 20.15 16.19
CA LYS A 124 -42.68 20.02 17.42
C LYS A 124 -42.83 21.37 18.09
#